data_AF-A0A7V1N782-F1
#
_entry.id   AF-A0A7V1N782-F1
#
_cell.length_a   1.000
_cell.length_b   1.000
_cell.length_c   1.000
_cell.angle_alpha   90.00
_cell.angle_beta   90.00
_cell.angle_gamma   90.00
#
_symmetry.space_group_name_H-M   'P 1'
#
loop_
_entity.id
_entity.type
_entity.pdbx_description
1 polymer ?
#
loop_
_entity_poly.entity_id
_entity_poly.type
_entity_poly.pdbx_seq_one_letter_code
_entity_poly.pdbx_strand_id
1 'polypeptide(L)'
;MSYPVDPSGYCAFSADWPEDDWISAVRVVNQRAEVLLDVSWGSYAPTGYRDATAHIIEAAPGDVLTISVTVEAGSSSWDQFLSWGHAIDLPELTKVADLYGGAGCPWTHTFDWTVPAGSGAYLISLWEHYGDYGEGCGVTEYGERVDLTLFLPETVPPAVGVGNAHAPTGIAAYPAAVTVPRVVQRIYAVILSADGLEDFEVPASLITLRLRDTDASYVSAVIPDPTRWTDEIMARKDGTMHIWSGVIDEAGARTLMAEMIYCNVQNFYFNLGAGNVLTIAGTRYRTNSAPTVRRLDHVSHVERDEAGRYTVTAALDPGLLPGDTAMIEGAGILADLVRVTIRHNHAEMTVEGE
;
A
#
# COMPACT_ATOMS: atom_id res chain seq x y z
N MET A 1 -5.11 -3.75 -1.92
CA MET A 1 -3.66 -3.78 -1.65
C MET A 1 -3.53 -4.54 -0.36
N SER A 2 -3.03 -5.78 -0.38
CA SER A 2 -2.60 -6.45 0.86
C SER A 2 -1.19 -5.96 1.17
N TYR A 3 -0.89 -5.73 2.43
CA TYR A 3 0.46 -5.45 2.92
C TYR A 3 0.98 -6.75 3.52
N PRO A 4 1.49 -7.71 2.71
CA PRO A 4 1.93 -8.99 3.23
C PRO A 4 3.06 -8.72 4.21
N VAL A 5 2.79 -9.00 5.47
CA VAL A 5 3.80 -9.05 6.51
C VAL A 5 4.68 -10.24 6.17
N ASP A 6 5.99 -10.05 6.04
CA ASP A 6 6.93 -11.15 5.87
C ASP A 6 6.78 -12.10 7.06
N PRO A 7 6.21 -13.30 6.88
CA PRO A 7 5.99 -14.22 8.00
C PRO A 7 7.30 -14.87 8.47
N SER A 8 8.41 -14.73 7.73
CA SER A 8 9.66 -15.44 8.02
C SER A 8 10.39 -14.98 9.29
N GLY A 9 10.09 -13.75 9.75
CA GLY A 9 10.53 -13.22 11.05
C GLY A 9 9.56 -13.53 12.19
N TYR A 10 8.45 -14.22 11.92
CA TYR A 10 7.39 -14.51 12.89
C TYR A 10 7.12 -16.01 12.96
N CYS A 11 6.49 -16.39 14.06
CA CYS A 11 6.34 -17.77 14.47
C CYS A 11 5.58 -18.59 13.41
N ALA A 12 6.17 -19.72 12.99
CA ALA A 12 5.51 -20.65 12.09
C ALA A 12 4.56 -21.52 12.92
N PHE A 13 3.26 -21.33 12.73
CA PHE A 13 2.24 -22.08 13.45
C PHE A 13 1.96 -23.41 12.73
N SER A 14 1.94 -24.49 13.50
CA SER A 14 1.42 -25.78 13.06
C SER A 14 0.08 -25.97 13.75
N ALA A 15 -0.97 -26.23 12.98
CA ALA A 15 -2.26 -26.64 13.51
C ALA A 15 -2.58 -28.01 12.95
N ASP A 16 -2.47 -29.04 13.78
CA ASP A 16 -2.78 -30.41 13.38
C ASP A 16 -4.26 -30.77 13.62
N TRP A 17 -5.07 -29.93 14.28
CA TRP A 17 -6.40 -30.32 14.76
C TRP A 17 -7.53 -29.29 14.47
N PRO A 18 -8.57 -29.66 13.71
CA PRO A 18 -9.71 -28.78 13.40
C PRO A 18 -10.71 -28.59 14.56
N GLU A 19 -10.38 -29.09 15.76
CA GLU A 19 -11.21 -28.97 16.98
C GLU A 19 -10.73 -27.89 17.95
N ASP A 20 -9.66 -27.18 17.60
CA ASP A 20 -9.09 -26.12 18.42
C ASP A 20 -9.91 -24.83 18.34
N ASP A 21 -9.83 -24.02 19.39
CA ASP A 21 -10.38 -22.67 19.39
C ASP A 21 -9.69 -21.84 18.29
N TRP A 22 -10.37 -20.81 17.75
CA TRP A 22 -9.77 -19.97 16.70
C TRP A 22 -10.52 -18.67 16.46
N ILE A 23 -9.84 -17.69 15.87
CA ILE A 23 -10.40 -16.36 15.61
C ILE A 23 -11.40 -16.46 14.45
N SER A 24 -12.69 -16.41 14.80
CA SER A 24 -13.78 -16.64 13.86
C SER A 24 -14.37 -15.37 13.27
N ALA A 25 -14.25 -14.24 13.98
CA ALA A 25 -14.62 -12.94 13.44
C ALA A 25 -13.82 -11.80 14.07
N VAL A 26 -13.64 -10.74 13.30
CA VAL A 26 -13.14 -9.45 13.77
C VAL A 26 -14.06 -8.35 13.28
N ARG A 27 -14.52 -7.53 14.22
CA ARG A 27 -15.36 -6.37 13.94
C ARG A 27 -14.73 -5.12 14.53
N VAL A 28 -14.53 -4.11 13.72
CA VAL A 28 -13.95 -2.82 14.13
C VAL A 28 -14.98 -1.73 13.92
N VAL A 29 -15.23 -0.97 14.96
CA VAL A 29 -16.20 0.12 14.99
C VAL A 29 -15.51 1.37 15.49
N ASN A 30 -15.77 2.53 14.90
CA ASN A 30 -15.23 3.78 15.43
C ASN A 30 -16.08 4.34 16.59
N GLN A 31 -15.59 5.39 17.23
CA GLN A 31 -16.27 6.14 18.30
C GLN A 31 -17.67 6.70 17.94
N ARG A 32 -18.07 6.65 16.66
CA ARG A 32 -19.40 7.05 16.18
C ARG A 32 -20.33 5.86 15.94
N ALA A 33 -19.92 4.66 16.33
CA ALA A 33 -20.60 3.40 16.07
C ALA A 33 -20.65 3.00 14.58
N GLU A 34 -19.79 3.57 13.72
CA GLU A 34 -19.69 3.19 12.31
C GLU A 34 -18.79 1.95 12.18
N VAL A 35 -19.24 0.97 11.40
CA VAL A 35 -18.51 -0.28 11.18
C VAL A 35 -17.43 -0.05 10.12
N LEU A 36 -16.16 -0.12 10.54
CA LEU A 36 -14.98 0.01 9.66
C LEU A 36 -14.51 -1.34 9.12
N LEU A 37 -14.73 -2.41 9.89
CA LEU A 37 -14.42 -3.79 9.50
C LEU A 37 -15.48 -4.72 10.10
N ASP A 38 -15.93 -5.68 9.31
CA ASP A 38 -16.76 -6.79 9.79
C ASP A 38 -16.43 -8.02 8.94
N VAL A 39 -15.48 -8.81 9.44
CA VAL A 39 -15.01 -10.01 8.76
C VAL A 39 -15.28 -11.22 9.63
N SER A 40 -15.72 -12.30 9.00
CA SER A 40 -15.88 -13.59 9.62
C SER A 40 -15.35 -14.67 8.72
N TRP A 41 -14.95 -15.76 9.33
CA TRP A 41 -14.44 -16.93 8.67
C TRP A 41 -15.29 -18.12 9.08
N GLY A 42 -15.37 -19.14 8.23
CA GLY A 42 -16.19 -20.34 8.50
C GLY A 42 -15.40 -21.53 9.06
N SER A 43 -14.07 -21.43 9.09
CA SER A 43 -13.17 -22.52 9.50
C SER A 43 -11.80 -21.96 9.83
N TYR A 44 -11.08 -22.61 10.73
CA TYR A 44 -9.64 -22.42 11.03
C TYR A 44 -8.76 -22.24 9.78
N ALA A 45 -7.67 -21.46 9.89
CA ALA A 45 -6.70 -21.28 8.81
C ALA A 45 -5.71 -22.45 8.80
N PRO A 46 -5.66 -23.32 7.78
CA PRO A 46 -4.85 -24.55 7.83
C PRO A 46 -3.35 -24.34 8.09
N THR A 47 -2.85 -23.14 7.86
CA THR A 47 -1.45 -22.73 8.09
C THR A 47 -1.23 -22.01 9.42
N GLY A 48 -2.25 -21.90 10.27
CA GLY A 48 -2.26 -21.05 11.48
C GLY A 48 -2.08 -19.56 11.18
N TYR A 49 -2.27 -19.14 9.93
CA TYR A 49 -2.09 -17.75 9.51
C TYR A 49 -3.15 -17.31 8.50
N ARG A 50 -3.74 -16.15 8.75
CA ARG A 50 -4.58 -15.41 7.81
C ARG A 50 -3.99 -14.04 7.53
N ASP A 51 -3.59 -13.88 6.27
CA ASP A 51 -3.39 -12.55 5.71
C ASP A 51 -4.75 -11.93 5.37
N ALA A 52 -5.22 -11.03 6.23
CA ALA A 52 -6.41 -10.21 6.01
C ALA A 52 -6.02 -8.73 5.77
N THR A 53 -4.77 -8.44 5.40
CA THR A 53 -4.25 -7.07 5.22
C THR A 53 -4.85 -6.35 4.00
N ALA A 54 -5.56 -7.08 3.14
CA ALA A 54 -6.38 -6.47 2.10
C ALA A 54 -7.58 -5.67 2.66
N HIS A 55 -7.95 -5.91 3.93
CA HIS A 55 -8.93 -5.12 4.65
C HIS A 55 -8.26 -3.90 5.26
N ILE A 56 -8.56 -2.73 4.69
CA ILE A 56 -8.04 -1.44 5.14
C ILE A 56 -9.06 -0.80 6.08
N ILE A 57 -8.67 -0.61 7.34
CA ILE A 57 -9.39 0.18 8.33
C ILE A 57 -8.88 1.61 8.20
N GLU A 58 -9.74 2.56 7.88
CA GLU A 58 -9.35 3.98 7.84
C GLU A 58 -9.80 4.66 9.13
N ALA A 59 -8.86 5.35 9.80
CA ALA A 59 -9.15 6.11 11.00
C ALA A 59 -8.28 7.38 11.05
N ALA A 60 -8.71 8.36 11.85
CA ALA A 60 -7.90 9.54 12.13
C ALA A 60 -7.03 9.34 13.38
N PRO A 61 -5.85 9.97 13.44
CA PRO A 61 -5.08 10.07 14.68
C PRO A 61 -5.94 10.55 15.86
N GLY A 62 -5.92 9.80 16.96
CA GLY A 62 -6.72 10.07 18.17
C GLY A 62 -8.14 9.50 18.17
N ASP A 63 -8.62 8.90 17.08
CA ASP A 63 -9.90 8.17 17.09
C ASP A 63 -9.85 7.01 18.10
N VAL A 64 -10.98 6.73 18.74
CA VAL A 64 -11.16 5.51 19.53
C VAL A 64 -11.85 4.46 18.67
N LEU A 65 -11.19 3.32 18.48
CA LEU A 65 -11.73 2.15 17.79
C LEU A 65 -12.17 1.12 18.83
N THR A 66 -13.44 0.75 18.78
CA THR A 66 -13.98 -0.42 19.48
C THR A 66 -13.78 -1.64 18.58
N ILE A 67 -12.83 -2.50 18.97
CA ILE A 67 -12.46 -3.70 18.23
C ILE A 67 -13.00 -4.91 19.00
N SER A 68 -13.86 -5.67 18.33
CA SER A 68 -14.45 -6.90 18.82
C SER A 68 -13.84 -8.10 18.10
N VAL A 69 -13.31 -9.05 18.86
CA VAL A 69 -12.74 -10.31 18.35
C VAL A 69 -13.57 -11.45 18.87
N THR A 70 -14.16 -12.21 17.96
CA THR A 70 -14.89 -13.44 18.26
C THR A 70 -13.98 -14.63 18.04
N VAL A 71 -13.97 -15.53 19.02
CA VAL A 71 -13.26 -16.80 18.94
C VAL A 71 -14.31 -17.90 18.98
N GLU A 72 -14.28 -18.81 18.02
CA GLU A 72 -15.09 -20.03 18.10
C GLU A 72 -14.55 -20.92 19.23
N ALA A 73 -15.46 -21.50 20.02
CA ALA A 73 -15.06 -22.50 21.00
C ALA A 73 -14.76 -23.84 20.34
N GLY A 74 -13.52 -24.27 20.48
CA GLY A 74 -13.07 -25.64 20.40
C GLY A 74 -13.46 -26.47 21.62
N SER A 75 -12.98 -27.71 21.64
CA SER A 75 -13.34 -28.72 22.64
C SER A 75 -12.59 -28.58 23.98
N SER A 76 -11.65 -27.63 24.07
CA SER A 76 -10.70 -27.48 25.18
C SER A 76 -10.72 -26.07 25.79
N SER A 77 -10.18 -25.93 27.01
CA SER A 77 -10.08 -24.65 27.73
C SER A 77 -8.64 -24.18 27.72
N TRP A 78 -8.24 -23.41 26.71
CA TRP A 78 -6.92 -22.81 26.67
C TRP A 78 -7.00 -21.29 26.90
N ASP A 79 -5.99 -20.75 27.58
CA ASP A 79 -5.80 -19.31 27.67
C ASP A 79 -5.32 -18.79 26.31
N GLN A 80 -5.89 -17.69 25.82
CA GLN A 80 -5.52 -17.07 24.55
C GLN A 80 -5.03 -15.63 24.75
N PHE A 81 -4.26 -15.10 23.80
CA PHE A 81 -3.54 -13.84 24.01
C PHE A 81 -3.60 -12.91 22.80
N LEU A 82 -4.34 -11.80 22.90
CA LEU A 82 -4.42 -10.82 21.82
C LEU A 82 -3.33 -9.74 21.90
N SER A 83 -2.34 -9.84 21.02
CA SER A 83 -1.41 -8.74 20.76
C SER A 83 -2.00 -7.77 19.71
N TRP A 84 -1.63 -6.49 19.74
CA TRP A 84 -2.13 -5.50 18.77
C TRP A 84 -1.03 -4.47 18.51
N GLY A 85 -1.00 -3.92 17.30
CA GLY A 85 -0.37 -2.64 17.06
C GLY A 85 1.11 -2.72 16.73
N HIS A 86 1.39 -2.44 15.47
CA HIS A 86 2.68 -2.03 14.98
C HIS A 86 2.45 -0.88 13.98
N ALA A 87 3.25 0.19 14.01
CA ALA A 87 3.49 0.91 12.75
C ALA A 87 4.38 -0.03 11.95
N ILE A 88 4.05 -0.41 10.72
CA ILE A 88 4.78 -1.43 9.92
C ILE A 88 6.32 -1.24 9.94
N ASP A 89 6.79 -0.04 10.29
CA ASP A 89 8.16 0.45 10.38
C ASP A 89 8.89 0.36 11.74
N LEU A 90 8.28 -0.12 12.84
CA LEU A 90 8.99 -0.30 14.12
C LEU A 90 9.55 -1.76 14.27
N PRO A 91 10.23 -2.13 15.37
CA PRO A 91 10.68 -3.51 15.57
C PRO A 91 9.88 -4.29 16.64
N GLU A 92 9.01 -3.63 17.42
CA GLU A 92 8.46 -4.20 18.65
C GLU A 92 6.92 -4.26 18.62
N LEU A 93 6.36 -5.47 18.71
CA LEU A 93 4.93 -5.69 18.96
C LEU A 93 4.66 -5.40 20.45
N THR A 94 3.74 -4.48 20.73
CA THR A 94 3.30 -4.23 22.12
C THR A 94 2.02 -5.01 22.38
N LYS A 95 2.04 -5.95 23.32
CA LYS A 95 0.79 -6.57 23.81
C LYS A 95 -0.09 -5.51 24.45
N VAL A 96 -1.38 -5.47 24.08
CA VAL A 96 -2.34 -4.52 24.68
C VAL A 96 -3.49 -5.20 25.43
N ALA A 97 -3.71 -6.51 25.23
CA ALA A 97 -4.78 -7.23 25.90
C ALA A 97 -4.52 -8.75 26.05
N ASP A 98 -5.30 -9.38 26.92
CA ASP A 98 -5.41 -10.83 27.08
C ASP A 98 -6.83 -11.27 26.68
N LEU A 99 -6.98 -12.43 26.01
CA LEU A 99 -8.28 -13.02 25.69
C LEU A 99 -8.51 -14.24 26.54
N TYR A 100 -9.42 -14.13 27.50
CA TYR A 100 -9.74 -15.28 28.33
C TYR A 100 -10.98 -16.00 27.83
N GLY A 101 -10.72 -17.24 27.44
CA GLY A 101 -11.72 -18.18 27.03
C GLY A 101 -12.33 -19.05 28.12
N GLY A 102 -13.62 -19.37 28.03
CA GLY A 102 -14.27 -20.43 28.81
C GLY A 102 -14.84 -21.53 27.90
N ALA A 103 -14.45 -22.79 28.14
CA ALA A 103 -14.78 -23.93 27.28
C ALA A 103 -16.26 -24.01 26.84
N GLY A 104 -16.46 -24.33 25.55
CA GLY A 104 -17.71 -24.87 25.02
C GLY A 104 -18.72 -23.85 24.45
N CYS A 105 -18.40 -22.55 24.40
CA CYS A 105 -19.23 -21.55 23.70
C CYS A 105 -18.36 -20.46 23.06
N PRO A 106 -18.67 -20.00 21.84
CA PRO A 106 -17.98 -18.86 21.23
C PRO A 106 -18.04 -17.64 22.14
N TRP A 107 -16.94 -16.90 22.23
CA TRP A 107 -16.86 -15.68 23.02
C TRP A 107 -16.42 -14.50 22.16
N THR A 108 -16.94 -13.32 22.48
CA THR A 108 -16.52 -12.06 21.84
C THR A 108 -15.91 -11.16 22.89
N HIS A 109 -14.64 -10.83 22.72
CA HIS A 109 -13.98 -9.79 23.50
C HIS A 109 -14.08 -8.46 22.78
N THR A 110 -14.19 -7.37 23.55
CA THR A 110 -14.27 -6.01 22.99
C THR A 110 -13.31 -5.11 23.74
N PHE A 111 -12.57 -4.30 23.00
CA PHE A 111 -11.60 -3.37 23.55
C PHE A 111 -11.69 -2.03 22.81
N ASP A 112 -11.45 -0.96 23.56
CA ASP A 112 -11.29 0.36 22.99
C ASP A 112 -9.80 0.66 22.84
N TRP A 113 -9.40 1.03 21.63
CA TRP A 113 -8.03 1.37 21.29
C TRP A 113 -7.97 2.77 20.70
N THR A 114 -7.05 3.61 21.20
CA THR A 114 -6.86 4.96 20.68
C THR A 114 -5.80 4.95 19.57
N VAL A 115 -6.19 5.43 18.39
CA VAL A 115 -5.34 5.52 17.22
C VAL A 115 -4.14 6.46 17.48
N PRO A 116 -2.89 6.04 17.22
CA PRO A 116 -1.70 6.86 17.43
C PRO A 116 -1.72 8.17 16.65
N ALA A 117 -0.91 9.13 17.12
CA ALA A 117 -0.81 10.47 16.52
C ALA A 117 -0.12 10.50 15.13
N GLY A 118 0.56 9.43 14.73
CA GLY A 118 1.32 9.36 13.48
C GLY A 118 0.44 9.02 12.27
N SER A 119 0.82 9.49 11.09
CA SER A 119 0.26 9.00 9.82
C SER A 119 1.03 7.78 9.33
N GLY A 120 0.39 6.93 8.54
CA GLY A 120 1.03 5.75 7.94
C GLY A 120 0.16 4.50 7.98
N ALA A 121 0.75 3.38 7.55
CA ALA A 121 0.13 2.07 7.65
C ALA A 121 0.57 1.37 8.93
N TYR A 122 -0.43 0.84 9.64
CA TYR A 122 -0.27 0.11 10.89
C TYR A 122 -0.80 -1.30 10.71
N LEU A 123 -0.12 -2.25 11.33
CA LEU A 123 -0.55 -3.64 11.39
C LEU A 123 -1.33 -3.86 12.70
N ILE A 124 -2.56 -4.35 12.56
CA ILE A 124 -3.31 -4.96 13.67
C ILE A 124 -3.17 -6.45 13.48
N SER A 125 -2.33 -7.07 14.31
CA SER A 125 -2.04 -8.50 14.23
C SER A 125 -2.62 -9.18 15.45
N LEU A 126 -3.59 -10.06 15.26
CA LEU A 126 -4.25 -10.81 16.31
C LEU A 126 -3.60 -12.18 16.44
N TRP A 127 -3.29 -12.59 17.66
CA TRP A 127 -2.58 -13.83 17.92
C TRP A 127 -3.45 -14.70 18.83
N GLU A 128 -3.44 -15.99 18.56
CA GLU A 128 -3.79 -17.02 19.51
C GLU A 128 -2.48 -17.73 19.90
N HIS A 129 -2.27 -17.92 21.19
CA HIS A 129 -1.07 -18.55 21.71
C HIS A 129 -1.46 -19.48 22.86
N TYR A 130 -0.88 -20.68 22.90
CA TYR A 130 -1.09 -21.62 24.00
C TYR A 130 0.07 -21.51 24.99
N GLY A 131 -0.13 -20.85 26.14
CA GLY A 131 0.86 -20.76 27.24
C GLY A 131 1.46 -19.36 27.47
N ASP A 132 2.43 -19.27 28.40
CA ASP A 132 3.00 -18.00 28.88
C ASP A 132 3.71 -17.22 27.74
N TYR A 133 3.29 -15.98 27.53
CA TYR A 133 3.81 -14.99 26.56
C TYR A 133 5.34 -14.69 26.64
N GLY A 134 6.05 -15.30 27.60
CA GLY A 134 7.36 -14.86 28.07
C GLY A 134 8.59 -15.41 27.35
N GLU A 135 8.47 -16.50 26.60
CA GLU A 135 9.59 -17.11 25.89
C GLU A 135 9.24 -17.10 24.39
N GLY A 136 9.84 -16.17 23.64
CA GLY A 136 9.51 -15.95 22.22
C GLY A 136 9.40 -17.25 21.43
N CYS A 137 8.47 -17.28 20.47
CA CYS A 137 7.82 -18.53 20.11
C CYS A 137 8.77 -19.68 19.81
N GLY A 138 8.59 -20.79 20.52
CA GLY A 138 9.24 -22.05 20.17
C GLY A 138 8.75 -22.56 18.82
N VAL A 139 9.57 -23.36 18.12
CA VAL A 139 9.26 -24.02 16.84
C VAL A 139 8.10 -25.04 16.90
N THR A 140 7.33 -25.08 17.99
CA THR A 140 6.30 -26.08 18.28
C THR A 140 5.02 -25.49 18.88
N GLU A 141 4.86 -24.17 18.85
CA GLU A 141 3.66 -23.55 19.41
C GLU A 141 2.51 -23.53 18.40
N TYR A 142 1.35 -23.96 18.88
CA TYR A 142 0.08 -23.93 18.17
C TYR A 142 -0.47 -22.50 18.21
N GLY A 143 -1.23 -22.06 17.20
CA GLY A 143 -1.84 -20.74 17.22
C GLY A 143 -2.34 -20.27 15.87
N GLU A 144 -3.39 -19.46 15.86
CA GLU A 144 -3.81 -18.70 14.70
C GLU A 144 -3.35 -17.24 14.80
N ARG A 145 -2.80 -16.71 13.70
CA ARG A 145 -2.54 -15.29 13.53
C ARG A 145 -3.42 -14.69 12.44
N VAL A 146 -4.02 -13.54 12.72
CA VAL A 146 -4.81 -12.76 11.74
C VAL A 146 -4.25 -11.35 11.62
N ASP A 147 -3.83 -10.98 10.42
CA ASP A 147 -3.23 -9.67 10.15
C ASP A 147 -4.17 -8.75 9.39
N LEU A 148 -4.36 -7.53 9.88
CA LEU A 148 -5.22 -6.49 9.32
C LEU A 148 -4.43 -5.19 9.13
N THR A 149 -4.81 -4.37 8.15
CA THR A 149 -4.16 -3.07 7.94
C THR A 149 -5.05 -1.93 8.43
N LEU A 150 -4.48 -1.08 9.27
CA LEU A 150 -5.00 0.24 9.61
C LEU A 150 -4.23 1.29 8.82
N PHE A 151 -4.93 2.14 8.08
CA PHE A 151 -4.33 3.24 7.34
C PHE A 151 -4.72 4.57 7.96
N LEU A 152 -3.71 5.34 8.36
CA LEU A 152 -3.86 6.69 8.89
C LEU A 152 -3.42 7.67 7.81
N PRO A 153 -4.36 8.37 7.14
CA PRO A 153 -4.00 9.33 6.10
C PRO A 153 -3.14 10.43 6.71
N GLU A 154 -2.19 10.94 5.92
CA GLU A 154 -1.43 12.12 6.31
C GLU A 154 -2.41 13.27 6.55
N THR A 155 -2.43 13.78 7.79
CA THR A 155 -3.29 14.91 8.11
C THR A 155 -2.74 16.12 7.37
N VAL A 156 -3.42 16.53 6.28
CA VAL A 156 -3.13 17.82 5.65
C VAL A 156 -3.34 18.87 6.74
N PRO A 157 -2.31 19.63 7.14
CA PRO A 157 -2.48 20.65 8.15
C PRO A 157 -3.59 21.58 7.68
N PRO A 158 -4.59 21.90 8.51
CA PRO A 158 -5.61 22.86 8.11
C PRO A 158 -4.88 24.12 7.67
N ALA A 159 -5.17 24.60 6.46
CA ALA A 159 -4.54 25.79 5.89
C ALA A 159 -4.55 26.89 6.96
N VAL A 160 -3.36 27.38 7.31
CA VAL A 160 -3.18 28.37 8.39
C VAL A 160 -3.88 29.66 7.98
N GLY A 161 -5.16 29.76 8.33
CA GLY A 161 -5.93 30.98 8.25
C GLY A 161 -5.52 31.88 9.41
N VAL A 162 -4.74 32.92 9.11
CA VAL A 162 -4.46 34.00 10.06
C VAL A 162 -5.77 34.77 10.29
N GLY A 163 -6.47 34.47 11.40
CA GLY A 163 -7.75 35.08 11.75
C GLY A 163 -7.99 35.09 13.25
N ASN A 164 -8.30 36.28 13.78
CA ASN A 164 -8.31 36.63 15.20
C ASN A 164 -9.21 35.75 16.08
N ALA A 165 -8.68 35.44 17.28
CA ALA A 165 -9.34 34.66 18.32
C ALA A 165 -10.61 35.36 18.87
N HIS A 166 -11.77 34.85 18.49
CA HIS A 166 -12.98 34.90 19.31
C HIS A 166 -13.27 33.48 19.82
N ALA A 167 -13.45 33.34 21.14
CA ALA A 167 -13.81 32.08 21.78
C ALA A 167 -15.18 31.59 21.26
N PRO A 168 -15.30 30.35 20.73
CA PRO A 168 -16.57 29.87 20.21
C PRO A 168 -17.42 29.27 21.34
N THR A 169 -18.47 29.99 21.73
CA THR A 169 -19.66 29.40 22.36
C THR A 169 -20.56 28.86 21.26
N GLY A 170 -20.37 27.59 20.93
CA GLY A 170 -21.21 26.84 20.00
C GLY A 170 -20.52 25.53 19.69
N ILE A 171 -21.17 24.40 19.99
CA ILE A 171 -20.74 23.08 19.53
C ILE A 171 -20.82 23.16 18.01
N ALA A 172 -19.67 23.41 17.37
CA ALA A 172 -19.57 23.39 15.91
C ALA A 172 -19.97 21.99 15.46
N ALA A 173 -20.98 21.90 14.60
CA ALA A 173 -21.26 20.67 13.90
C ALA A 173 -19.96 20.23 13.22
N TYR A 174 -19.46 19.05 13.59
CA TYR A 174 -18.34 18.45 12.87
C TYR A 174 -18.72 18.39 11.39
N PRO A 175 -17.82 18.75 10.46
CA PRO A 175 -18.09 18.54 9.05
C PRO A 175 -18.46 17.08 8.85
N ALA A 176 -19.44 16.82 7.98
CA ALA A 176 -19.85 15.47 7.62
C ALA A 176 -18.61 14.64 7.30
N ALA A 177 -18.59 13.39 7.76
CA ALA A 177 -17.49 12.47 7.48
C ALA A 177 -17.22 12.48 5.97
N VAL A 178 -15.99 12.86 5.60
CA VAL A 178 -15.55 12.74 4.21
C VAL A 178 -15.29 11.25 4.01
N THR A 179 -16.22 10.55 3.34
CA THR A 179 -15.99 9.18 2.91
C THR A 179 -14.84 9.21 1.92
N VAL A 180 -13.69 8.65 2.28
CA VAL A 180 -12.60 8.43 1.33
C VAL A 180 -13.04 7.29 0.42
N PRO A 181 -13.11 7.49 -0.91
CA PRO A 181 -13.52 6.44 -1.81
C PRO A 181 -12.55 5.26 -1.73
N ARG A 182 -13.09 4.06 -1.55
CA ARG A 182 -12.28 2.83 -1.53
C ARG A 182 -11.61 2.62 -2.88
N VAL A 183 -10.29 2.50 -2.88
CA VAL A 183 -9.49 2.19 -4.08
C VAL A 183 -9.66 0.72 -4.46
N VAL A 184 -10.14 0.46 -5.68
CA VAL A 184 -10.29 -0.91 -6.21
C VAL A 184 -9.18 -1.30 -7.19
N GLN A 185 -8.61 -0.34 -7.91
CA GLN A 185 -7.59 -0.62 -8.92
C GLN A 185 -6.62 0.54 -9.08
N ARG A 186 -5.32 0.24 -9.20
CA ARG A 186 -4.30 1.20 -9.65
C ARG A 186 -4.29 1.29 -11.17
N ILE A 187 -4.12 2.50 -11.67
CA ILE A 187 -4.06 2.79 -13.10
C ILE A 187 -2.84 3.65 -13.41
N TYR A 188 -2.38 3.57 -14.66
CA TYR A 188 -1.32 4.39 -15.18
C TYR A 188 -1.78 5.00 -16.49
N ALA A 189 -1.60 6.30 -16.63
CA ALA A 189 -2.09 7.07 -17.77
C ALA A 189 -0.91 7.66 -18.54
N VAL A 190 -1.02 7.67 -19.86
CA VAL A 190 -0.14 8.42 -20.74
C VAL A 190 -0.94 9.57 -21.29
N ILE A 191 -0.55 10.80 -20.93
CA ILE A 191 -1.23 12.02 -21.38
C ILE A 191 -0.29 12.78 -22.30
N LEU A 192 -0.78 13.09 -23.50
CA LEU A 192 -0.12 13.96 -24.46
C LEU A 192 -0.70 15.37 -24.33
N SER A 193 0.18 16.36 -24.29
CA SER A 193 -0.18 17.78 -24.15
C SER A 193 0.56 18.59 -25.20
N ALA A 194 -0.09 19.59 -25.79
CA ALA A 194 0.55 20.53 -26.71
C ALA A 194 -0.17 21.89 -26.68
N ASP A 195 0.56 22.95 -27.02
CA ASP A 195 0.03 24.32 -26.96
C ASP A 195 -1.22 24.49 -27.83
N GLY A 196 -2.29 25.01 -27.21
CA GLY A 196 -3.56 25.27 -27.89
C GLY A 196 -4.43 24.04 -28.14
N LEU A 197 -4.03 22.87 -27.63
CA LEU A 197 -4.83 21.63 -27.67
C LEU A 197 -5.18 21.20 -26.24
N GLU A 198 -6.32 20.54 -26.09
CA GLU A 198 -6.68 19.87 -24.84
C GLU A 198 -5.75 18.69 -24.59
N ASP A 199 -5.52 18.34 -23.32
CA ASP A 199 -4.79 17.14 -22.96
C ASP A 199 -5.50 15.90 -23.51
N PHE A 200 -4.72 14.97 -24.04
CA PHE A 200 -5.25 13.75 -24.64
C PHE A 200 -4.61 12.52 -24.00
N GLU A 201 -5.44 11.72 -23.35
CA GLU A 201 -5.01 10.43 -22.83
C GLU A 201 -4.98 9.37 -23.93
N VAL A 202 -3.82 8.78 -24.13
CA VAL A 202 -3.61 7.72 -25.12
C VAL A 202 -3.50 6.36 -24.42
N PRO A 203 -4.20 5.31 -24.91
CA PRO A 203 -4.08 3.99 -24.32
C PRO A 203 -2.67 3.43 -24.52
N ALA A 204 -2.04 2.94 -23.46
CA ALA A 204 -0.72 2.30 -23.52
C ALA A 204 -0.81 0.83 -23.09
N SER A 205 -0.19 -0.07 -23.87
CA SER A 205 -0.05 -1.49 -23.53
C SER A 205 1.22 -1.79 -22.74
N LEU A 206 2.24 -0.93 -22.87
CA LEU A 206 3.50 -0.98 -22.15
C LEU A 206 3.98 0.45 -21.88
N ILE A 207 4.36 0.74 -20.64
CA ILE A 207 5.11 1.95 -20.27
C ILE A 207 6.44 1.49 -19.70
N THR A 208 7.52 2.11 -20.15
CA THR A 208 8.88 1.87 -19.65
C THR A 208 9.51 3.19 -19.26
N LEU A 209 9.94 3.29 -18.02
CA LEU A 209 10.67 4.44 -17.48
C LEU A 209 12.08 4.02 -17.10
N ARG A 210 13.05 4.87 -17.39
CA ARG A 210 14.42 4.78 -16.86
C ARG A 210 14.77 6.14 -16.29
N LEU A 211 14.52 6.31 -15.01
CA LEU A 211 14.71 7.57 -14.29
C LEU A 211 16.14 7.62 -13.75
N ARG A 212 16.84 8.73 -13.97
CA ARG A 212 18.20 9.01 -13.49
C ARG A 212 18.27 10.40 -12.87
N ASP A 213 19.13 10.59 -11.86
CA ASP A 213 19.31 11.89 -11.20
C ASP A 213 20.25 12.85 -11.97
N THR A 214 21.40 12.34 -12.41
CA THR A 214 22.46 13.17 -13.03
C THR A 214 22.50 13.09 -14.56
N ASP A 215 21.66 12.25 -15.16
CA ASP A 215 21.61 11.95 -16.58
C ASP A 215 20.20 12.14 -17.16
N ALA A 216 20.08 12.11 -18.48
CA ALA A 216 18.78 12.11 -19.14
C ALA A 216 17.98 10.85 -18.74
N SER A 217 16.82 11.07 -18.13
CA SER A 217 15.80 10.03 -17.96
C SER A 217 15.14 9.72 -19.29
N TYR A 218 14.78 8.46 -19.51
CA TYR A 218 14.12 7.99 -20.72
C TYR A 218 12.71 7.50 -20.39
N VAL A 219 11.75 7.88 -21.22
CA VAL A 219 10.34 7.51 -21.09
C VAL A 219 9.87 6.96 -22.43
N SER A 220 9.17 5.83 -22.40
CA SER A 220 8.60 5.21 -23.59
C SER A 220 7.23 4.62 -23.29
N ALA A 221 6.29 4.78 -24.22
CA ALA A 221 4.98 4.16 -24.17
C ALA A 221 4.67 3.47 -25.50
N VAL A 222 4.12 2.26 -25.44
CA VAL A 222 3.66 1.49 -26.60
C VAL A 222 2.14 1.61 -26.69
N ILE A 223 1.67 2.19 -27.78
CA ILE A 223 0.26 2.40 -28.09
C ILE A 223 -0.23 1.24 -28.97
N PRO A 224 -1.18 0.42 -28.51
CA PRO A 224 -1.78 -0.63 -29.31
C PRO A 224 -2.77 -0.03 -30.32
N ASP A 225 -2.83 -0.58 -31.54
CA ASP A 225 -3.73 -0.13 -32.60
C ASP A 225 -3.75 1.42 -32.76
N PRO A 226 -2.60 2.04 -33.08
CA PRO A 226 -2.47 3.49 -33.09
C PRO A 226 -3.32 4.14 -34.18
N THR A 227 -3.81 3.36 -35.16
CA THR A 227 -4.62 3.87 -36.28
C THR A 227 -5.84 4.66 -35.79
N ARG A 228 -6.49 4.22 -34.70
CA ARG A 228 -7.65 4.88 -34.09
C ARG A 228 -7.35 6.25 -33.48
N TRP A 229 -6.09 6.50 -33.13
CA TRP A 229 -5.67 7.67 -32.34
C TRP A 229 -4.64 8.52 -33.09
N THR A 230 -4.37 8.21 -34.36
CA THR A 230 -3.27 8.81 -35.13
C THR A 230 -3.39 10.32 -35.18
N ASP A 231 -4.58 10.86 -35.50
CA ASP A 231 -4.77 12.30 -35.65
C ASP A 231 -4.53 13.04 -34.33
N GLU A 232 -5.04 12.51 -33.22
CA GLU A 232 -4.87 13.09 -31.88
C GLU A 232 -3.41 13.05 -31.41
N ILE A 233 -2.72 11.94 -31.66
CA ILE A 233 -1.30 11.77 -31.32
C ILE A 233 -0.44 12.71 -32.17
N MET A 234 -0.68 12.77 -33.48
CA MET A 234 0.11 13.59 -34.41
C MET A 234 -0.12 15.08 -34.21
N ALA A 235 -1.31 15.50 -33.76
CA ALA A 235 -1.57 16.88 -33.37
C ALA A 235 -0.70 17.34 -32.19
N ARG A 236 -0.23 16.42 -31.36
CA ARG A 236 0.59 16.67 -30.15
C ARG A 236 2.05 16.25 -30.30
N LYS A 237 2.51 16.00 -31.53
CA LYS A 237 3.85 15.47 -31.82
C LYS A 237 5.01 16.35 -31.33
N ASP A 238 4.78 17.66 -31.26
CA ASP A 238 5.77 18.66 -30.83
C ASP A 238 5.58 19.06 -29.35
N GLY A 239 4.73 18.35 -28.61
CA GLY A 239 4.36 18.63 -27.24
C GLY A 239 5.09 17.78 -26.20
N THR A 240 4.42 17.52 -25.08
CA THR A 240 4.93 16.73 -23.96
C THR A 240 4.12 15.46 -23.75
N MET A 241 4.78 14.44 -23.19
CA MET A 241 4.18 13.20 -22.72
C MET A 241 4.34 13.12 -21.21
N HIS A 242 3.23 12.94 -20.50
CA HIS A 242 3.15 12.84 -19.05
C HIS A 242 2.74 11.43 -18.67
N ILE A 243 3.43 10.84 -17.69
CA ILE A 243 3.09 9.54 -17.13
C ILE A 243 2.52 9.77 -15.74
N TRP A 244 1.25 9.44 -15.57
CA TRP A 244 0.53 9.59 -14.32
C TRP A 244 0.23 8.24 -13.69
N SER A 245 0.29 8.22 -12.36
CA SER A 245 -0.31 7.17 -11.55
C SER A 245 -1.66 7.66 -11.02
N GLY A 246 -2.60 6.73 -10.87
CA GLY A 246 -3.91 7.03 -10.32
C GLY A 246 -4.59 5.78 -9.78
N VAL A 247 -5.85 5.97 -9.42
CA VAL A 247 -6.73 4.94 -8.88
C VAL A 247 -8.09 5.00 -9.55
N ILE A 248 -8.73 3.83 -9.64
CA ILE A 248 -10.17 3.71 -9.84
C ILE A 248 -10.76 3.32 -8.49
N ASP A 249 -11.80 4.03 -8.06
CA ASP A 249 -12.53 3.73 -6.83
C ASP A 249 -13.68 2.74 -7.05
N GLU A 250 -14.35 2.33 -5.98
CA GLU A 250 -15.48 1.40 -6.03
C GLU A 250 -16.69 1.88 -6.84
N ALA A 251 -16.84 3.20 -6.99
CA ALA A 251 -17.86 3.79 -7.87
C ALA A 251 -17.43 3.81 -9.34
N GLY A 252 -16.22 3.34 -9.64
CA GLY A 252 -15.61 3.39 -10.96
C GLY A 252 -15.06 4.77 -11.32
N ALA A 253 -15.04 5.71 -10.39
CA ALA A 253 -14.50 7.04 -10.62
C ALA A 253 -12.97 6.97 -10.66
N ARG A 254 -12.42 7.69 -11.64
CA ARG A 254 -11.01 7.65 -11.99
C ARG A 254 -10.32 8.90 -11.49
N THR A 255 -9.30 8.73 -10.65
CA THR A 255 -8.55 9.84 -10.04
C THR A 255 -7.07 9.68 -10.33
N LEU A 256 -6.49 10.63 -11.06
CA LEU A 256 -5.03 10.75 -11.21
C LEU A 256 -4.48 11.40 -9.95
N MET A 257 -3.46 10.79 -9.36
CA MET A 257 -2.95 11.18 -8.05
C MET A 257 -1.58 11.85 -8.14
N ALA A 258 -0.64 11.24 -8.86
CA ALA A 258 0.73 11.72 -8.93
C ALA A 258 1.32 11.56 -10.33
N GLU A 259 1.96 12.63 -10.81
CA GLU A 259 2.79 12.59 -12.00
C GLU A 259 4.11 11.92 -11.66
N MET A 260 4.41 10.81 -12.35
CA MET A 260 5.67 10.08 -12.17
C MET A 260 6.82 10.81 -12.89
N ILE A 261 6.59 11.18 -14.15
CA ILE A 261 7.53 11.93 -14.99
C ILE A 261 6.79 12.54 -16.19
N TYR A 262 7.35 13.63 -16.73
CA TYR A 262 7.04 14.11 -18.08
C TYR A 262 8.29 14.25 -18.92
N CYS A 263 8.15 14.20 -20.24
CA CYS A 263 9.21 14.46 -21.20
C CYS A 263 8.67 15.13 -22.47
N ASN A 264 9.55 15.83 -23.19
CA ASN A 264 9.21 16.27 -24.54
C ASN A 264 9.10 15.04 -25.44
N VAL A 265 8.10 15.03 -26.31
CA VAL A 265 7.99 13.99 -27.33
C VAL A 265 9.12 14.17 -28.34
N GLN A 266 9.88 13.10 -28.59
CA GLN A 266 11.07 13.17 -29.46
C GLN A 266 11.01 12.15 -30.59
N ASN A 267 10.52 10.95 -30.31
CA ASN A 267 10.57 9.83 -31.25
C ASN A 267 9.20 9.17 -31.38
N PHE A 268 8.84 8.89 -32.63
CA PHE A 268 7.72 8.05 -33.01
C PHE A 268 8.26 6.88 -33.82
N TYR A 269 8.00 5.67 -33.35
CA TYR A 269 8.40 4.46 -34.05
C TYR A 269 7.17 3.59 -34.33
N PHE A 270 6.83 3.47 -35.62
CA PHE A 270 5.75 2.60 -36.08
C PHE A 270 6.30 1.21 -36.39
N ASN A 271 5.71 0.20 -35.75
CA ASN A 271 5.95 -1.19 -36.09
C ASN A 271 4.67 -1.77 -36.72
N LEU A 272 4.69 -1.87 -38.05
CA LEU A 272 3.58 -2.39 -38.88
C LEU A 272 3.59 -3.92 -39.02
N GLY A 273 4.25 -4.63 -38.10
CA GLY A 273 4.17 -6.09 -38.01
C GLY A 273 2.77 -6.58 -37.59
N ALA A 274 2.68 -7.85 -37.18
CA ALA A 274 1.41 -8.51 -36.86
C ALA A 274 0.53 -7.82 -35.79
N GLY A 275 1.08 -6.87 -35.02
CA GLY A 275 0.38 -6.19 -33.92
C GLY A 275 0.10 -4.70 -34.12
N ASN A 276 0.53 -4.07 -35.23
CA ASN A 276 0.44 -2.61 -35.47
C ASN A 276 0.57 -1.77 -34.19
N VAL A 277 1.81 -1.46 -33.78
CA VAL A 277 2.05 -0.66 -32.57
C VAL A 277 2.80 0.62 -32.90
N LEU A 278 2.53 1.67 -32.13
CA LEU A 278 3.30 2.90 -32.15
C LEU A 278 4.04 3.02 -30.83
N THR A 279 5.35 3.22 -30.88
CA THR A 279 6.13 3.60 -29.69
C THR A 279 6.34 5.11 -29.72
N ILE A 280 5.95 5.78 -28.64
CA ILE A 280 6.23 7.20 -28.40
C ILE A 280 7.31 7.25 -27.31
N ALA A 281 8.37 8.01 -27.55
CA ALA A 281 9.46 8.13 -26.59
C ALA A 281 10.01 9.55 -26.50
N GLY A 282 10.59 9.84 -25.33
CA GLY A 282 11.18 11.12 -25.01
C GLY A 282 12.22 11.02 -23.90
N THR A 283 12.94 12.11 -23.70
CA THR A 283 13.92 12.23 -22.62
C THR A 283 13.68 13.49 -21.80
N ARG A 284 14.07 13.44 -20.52
CA ARG A 284 13.98 14.57 -19.59
C ARG A 284 15.16 14.56 -18.63
N TYR A 285 15.76 15.72 -18.43
CA TYR A 285 16.65 15.95 -17.29
C TYR A 285 15.80 16.37 -16.10
N ARG A 286 15.93 15.65 -14.99
CA ARG A 286 15.27 15.94 -13.73
C ARG A 286 16.27 15.65 -12.63
N THR A 287 16.51 16.63 -11.78
CA THR A 287 17.27 16.45 -10.54
C THR A 287 16.29 16.37 -9.39
N ASN A 288 16.51 15.46 -8.46
CA ASN A 288 15.69 15.39 -7.26
C ASN A 288 16.20 16.40 -6.22
N SER A 289 15.56 17.57 -6.15
CA SER A 289 15.98 18.66 -5.27
C SER A 289 15.58 18.46 -3.80
N ALA A 290 14.77 17.44 -3.50
CA ALA A 290 14.35 17.13 -2.14
C ALA A 290 14.30 15.60 -1.94
N PRO A 291 15.47 14.93 -1.86
CA PRO A 291 15.55 13.52 -1.58
C PRO A 291 14.76 13.12 -0.34
N THR A 292 13.98 12.06 -0.43
CA THR A 292 13.26 11.48 0.71
C THR A 292 13.70 10.05 0.98
N VAL A 293 13.30 9.53 2.14
CA VAL A 293 13.47 8.12 2.48
C VAL A 293 12.17 7.41 2.17
N ARG A 294 12.24 6.33 1.38
CA ARG A 294 11.10 5.59 0.86
C ARG A 294 11.27 4.11 1.16
N ARG A 295 10.35 3.51 1.91
CA ARG A 295 10.35 2.06 2.11
C ARG A 295 9.83 1.37 0.84
N LEU A 296 10.56 0.35 0.38
CA LEU A 296 10.10 -0.45 -0.76
C LEU A 296 9.17 -1.55 -0.28
N ASP A 297 7.98 -1.61 -0.87
CA ASP A 297 6.99 -2.65 -0.61
C ASP A 297 7.15 -3.83 -1.57
N HIS A 298 6.83 -5.05 -1.11
CA HIS A 298 6.86 -6.29 -1.90
C HIS A 298 8.16 -6.52 -2.65
N VAL A 299 9.29 -6.43 -1.94
CA VAL A 299 10.60 -6.76 -2.50
C VAL A 299 10.59 -8.24 -2.93
N SER A 300 10.86 -8.47 -4.21
CA SER A 300 10.84 -9.80 -4.85
C SER A 300 12.22 -10.30 -5.21
N HIS A 301 13.20 -9.39 -5.32
CA HIS A 301 14.57 -9.71 -5.66
C HIS A 301 15.52 -8.67 -5.09
N VAL A 302 16.63 -9.12 -4.52
CA VAL A 302 17.75 -8.29 -4.08
C VAL A 302 19.03 -8.96 -4.56
N GLU A 303 19.83 -8.22 -5.32
CA GLU A 303 21.16 -8.63 -5.75
C GLU A 303 22.17 -7.55 -5.32
N ARG A 304 23.38 -7.97 -4.99
CA ARG A 304 24.51 -7.09 -4.71
C ARG A 304 25.70 -7.53 -5.54
N ASP A 305 26.28 -6.61 -6.30
CA ASP A 305 27.45 -6.90 -7.12
C ASP A 305 28.77 -6.86 -6.33
N GLU A 306 29.87 -7.22 -6.99
CA GLU A 306 31.22 -7.21 -6.37
C GLU A 306 31.70 -5.80 -5.98
N ALA A 307 31.16 -4.75 -6.61
CA ALA A 307 31.43 -3.35 -6.27
C ALA A 307 30.59 -2.87 -5.08
N GLY A 308 29.65 -3.70 -4.61
CA GLY A 308 28.77 -3.41 -3.50
C GLY A 308 27.48 -2.69 -3.89
N ARG A 309 27.22 -2.47 -5.19
CA ARG A 309 25.99 -1.85 -5.69
C ARG A 309 24.84 -2.83 -5.60
N TYR A 310 23.68 -2.32 -5.25
CA TYR A 310 22.46 -3.09 -5.13
C TYR A 310 21.60 -2.98 -6.38
N THR A 311 20.93 -4.08 -6.71
CA THR A 311 19.80 -4.13 -7.66
C THR A 311 18.62 -4.76 -6.95
N VAL A 312 17.52 -4.02 -6.82
CA VAL A 312 16.36 -4.43 -6.03
C VAL A 312 15.11 -4.33 -6.88
N THR A 313 14.34 -5.42 -6.99
CA THR A 313 13.04 -5.42 -7.68
C THR A 313 11.91 -5.50 -6.66
N ALA A 314 10.95 -4.58 -6.77
CA ALA A 314 9.86 -4.39 -5.82
C ALA A 314 8.55 -3.98 -6.53
N ALA A 315 7.46 -3.88 -5.77
CA ALA A 315 6.25 -3.22 -6.27
C ALA A 315 6.55 -1.76 -6.64
N LEU A 316 5.85 -1.24 -7.64
CA LEU A 316 6.04 0.14 -8.08
C LEU A 316 5.56 1.13 -7.00
N ASP A 317 6.48 1.93 -6.48
CA ASP A 317 6.20 3.19 -5.78
C ASP A 317 6.27 4.36 -6.78
N PRO A 318 5.15 5.00 -7.16
CA PRO A 318 5.15 6.13 -8.09
C PRO A 318 5.88 7.37 -7.57
N GLY A 319 6.13 7.44 -6.25
CA GLY A 319 6.79 8.56 -5.60
C GLY A 319 8.30 8.38 -5.38
N LEU A 320 8.86 7.20 -5.65
CA LEU A 320 10.30 6.98 -5.57
C LEU A 320 10.99 7.61 -6.79
N LEU A 321 11.92 8.50 -6.52
CA LEU A 321 12.72 9.19 -7.54
C LEU A 321 14.21 8.85 -7.37
N PRO A 322 15.00 8.93 -8.46
CA PRO A 322 16.45 8.94 -8.34
C PRO A 322 16.90 10.01 -7.33
N GLY A 323 17.92 9.71 -6.54
CA GLY A 323 18.40 10.52 -5.42
C GLY A 323 17.70 10.23 -4.07
N ASP A 324 16.54 9.57 -4.06
CA ASP A 324 15.90 9.13 -2.81
C ASP A 324 16.69 7.98 -2.15
N THR A 325 16.50 7.78 -0.84
CA THR A 325 16.99 6.58 -0.14
C THR A 325 15.89 5.53 -0.11
N ALA A 326 16.08 4.43 -0.84
CA ALA A 326 15.21 3.27 -0.81
C ALA A 326 15.54 2.37 0.39
N MET A 327 14.58 2.14 1.28
CA MET A 327 14.74 1.27 2.46
C MET A 327 14.25 -0.15 2.14
N ILE A 328 15.13 -1.13 2.35
CA ILE A 328 14.88 -2.57 2.15
C ILE A 328 15.40 -3.29 3.38
N GLU A 329 14.53 -4.01 4.10
CA GLU A 329 14.91 -4.86 5.24
C GLU A 329 15.79 -4.14 6.30
N GLY A 330 15.51 -2.85 6.53
CA GLY A 330 16.27 -2.02 7.48
C GLY A 330 17.58 -1.42 6.95
N ALA A 331 17.99 -1.76 5.72
CA ALA A 331 19.09 -1.11 5.01
C ALA A 331 18.58 0.00 4.08
N GLY A 332 19.33 1.10 3.97
CA GLY A 332 19.05 2.18 3.03
C GLY A 332 20.00 2.13 1.85
N ILE A 333 19.48 2.36 0.65
CA ILE A 333 20.21 2.37 -0.62
C ILE A 333 19.92 3.68 -1.32
N LEU A 334 20.94 4.42 -1.75
CA LEU A 334 20.74 5.64 -2.53
C LEU A 334 20.32 5.25 -3.96
N ALA A 335 19.11 5.60 -4.37
CA ALA A 335 18.57 5.24 -5.67
C ALA A 335 19.24 6.04 -6.80
N ASP A 336 20.20 5.47 -7.50
CA ASP A 336 20.83 6.12 -8.67
C ASP A 336 19.97 6.02 -9.93
N LEU A 337 19.35 4.84 -10.10
CA LEU A 337 18.54 4.50 -11.26
C LEU A 337 17.27 3.79 -10.83
N VAL A 338 16.13 4.33 -11.25
CA VAL A 338 14.82 3.70 -11.07
C VAL A 338 14.28 3.29 -12.43
N ARG A 339 14.14 1.98 -12.65
CA ARG A 339 13.52 1.41 -13.84
C ARG A 339 12.10 0.99 -13.51
N VAL A 340 11.15 1.37 -14.36
CA VAL A 340 9.75 1.01 -14.18
C VAL A 340 9.26 0.32 -15.44
N THR A 341 8.55 -0.80 -15.25
CA THR A 341 7.84 -1.48 -16.32
C THR A 341 6.38 -1.64 -15.91
N ILE A 342 5.47 -1.04 -16.69
CA ILE A 342 4.02 -1.17 -16.49
C ILE A 342 3.44 -1.86 -17.72
N ARG A 343 2.72 -2.96 -17.48
CA ARG A 343 2.01 -3.78 -18.48
C ARG A 343 0.59 -4.03 -18.00
N HIS A 344 -0.21 -4.72 -18.81
CA HIS A 344 -1.55 -5.13 -18.40
C HIS A 344 -1.51 -5.93 -17.09
N ASN A 345 -2.16 -5.41 -16.05
CA ASN A 345 -2.26 -5.98 -14.70
C ASN A 345 -0.94 -6.20 -13.95
N HIS A 346 0.17 -5.60 -14.39
CA HIS A 346 1.46 -5.74 -13.74
C HIS A 346 2.24 -4.43 -13.78
N ALA A 347 2.76 -4.02 -12.63
CA ALA A 347 3.65 -2.87 -12.52
C ALA A 347 4.78 -3.22 -11.56
N GLU A 348 6.00 -3.14 -12.05
CA GLU A 348 7.21 -3.45 -11.29
C GLU A 348 8.21 -2.32 -11.39
N MET A 349 9.06 -2.24 -10.38
CA MET A 349 10.14 -1.29 -10.29
C MET A 349 11.42 -2.02 -9.94
N THR A 350 12.52 -1.65 -10.61
CA THR A 350 13.87 -2.05 -10.24
C THR A 350 14.67 -0.81 -9.86
N VAL A 351 15.26 -0.81 -8.67
CA VAL A 351 16.10 0.25 -8.13
C VAL A 351 17.54 -0.23 -8.14
N GLU A 352 18.44 0.56 -8.72
CA GLU A 352 19.89 0.32 -8.68
C GLU A 352 20.56 1.46 -7.93
N GLY A 353 21.49 1.15 -7.03
CA GLY A 353 22.06 2.14 -6.11
C GLY A 353 23.20 1.63 -5.23
N GLU A 354 23.73 2.50 -4.37
CA GLU A 354 24.81 2.21 -3.41
C GLU A 354 24.36 2.34 -1.95
#